data_AF-A0AAN6QJY3-F1
#
_entry.id   AF-A0AAN6QJY3-F1
#
_cell.length_a   1.000
_cell.length_b   1.000
_cell.length_c   1.000
_cell.angle_alpha   90.00
_cell.angle_beta   90.00
_cell.angle_gamma   90.00
#
_symmetry.space_group_name_H-M   'P 1'
#
loop_
_entity.id
_entity.type
_entity.pdbx_description
1 polymer ?
#
loop_
_entity_poly.entity_id
_entity_poly.type
_entity_poly.pdbx_seq_one_letter_code
_entity_poly.pdbx_strand_id
1 'polypeptide(L)'
;MAIFEYLPSALYGVLNRISNTTQGNQHTLQTKQDVPKSHISPLCHPRVELVTQEVDGYFLEHWPFPNEKARKKFVNAGFSRVTCLYFPKALDDRIHFACRLLTVLFLIDDLLEYMSLEEGEAYNARLMPLMRGERLPDRSIPVEYITYDLWESMRAHDREMAEDIVEPVIVFMKAQTDSTRMKPLGLGEYLEYRERDVGKALLGALMRFSMGLRISPSELETARPADMTCSKHLSVINDIWSYDKELLTSQTAHEEGGALCNIVAILAKEAELSVPAAKRVLYGMCREWEVRYREVSEEVLARCNTPAMRAYLQGLEFQMSGNELWSRTTLRYLAPSE
;
A
#
# COMPACT_ATOMS: atom_id res chain seq x y z
N MET A 1 34.51 4.11 -28.95
CA MET A 1 35.46 3.21 -28.26
C MET A 1 34.89 2.93 -26.87
N ALA A 2 34.82 1.64 -26.53
CA ALA A 2 34.32 0.97 -25.32
C ALA A 2 34.14 1.83 -24.05
N ILE A 3 33.09 1.65 -23.23
CA ILE A 3 32.80 0.41 -22.49
C ILE A 3 31.27 0.22 -22.35
N PHE A 4 30.77 -0.83 -22.98
CA PHE A 4 29.53 -1.55 -22.62
C PHE A 4 30.01 -2.85 -21.98
N GLU A 5 29.62 -3.15 -20.73
CA GLU A 5 29.49 -4.52 -20.20
C GLU A 5 28.97 -4.47 -18.76
N TYR A 6 28.17 -5.49 -18.40
CA TYR A 6 27.52 -5.79 -17.10
C TYR A 6 26.10 -5.26 -16.86
N LEU A 7 25.13 -5.86 -17.56
CA LEU A 7 23.80 -6.19 -17.02
C LEU A 7 23.43 -7.61 -17.51
N PRO A 8 22.97 -8.56 -16.66
CA PRO A 8 22.62 -9.91 -17.08
C PRO A 8 21.44 -9.93 -18.06
N SER A 9 21.52 -10.83 -19.05
CA SER A 9 20.60 -10.97 -20.17
C SER A 9 19.29 -11.66 -19.79
N ALA A 10 18.28 -10.90 -19.40
CA ALA A 10 16.90 -11.35 -19.33
C ALA A 10 15.93 -10.21 -19.68
N LEU A 11 16.06 -9.61 -20.87
CA LEU A 11 15.10 -8.59 -21.35
C LEU A 11 15.19 -8.28 -22.86
N TYR A 12 15.32 -9.31 -23.69
CA TYR A 12 15.07 -9.18 -25.13
C TYR A 12 14.35 -10.42 -25.64
N GLY A 13 13.03 -10.35 -25.78
CA GLY A 13 12.31 -11.37 -26.55
C GLY A 13 10.83 -11.58 -26.25
N VAL A 14 9.98 -10.55 -26.08
CA VAL A 14 8.52 -10.73 -26.25
C VAL A 14 7.88 -9.47 -26.83
N LEU A 15 8.07 -9.22 -28.12
CA LEU A 15 7.20 -8.33 -28.90
C LEU A 15 6.96 -8.96 -30.28
N ASN A 16 6.02 -9.89 -30.34
CA ASN A 16 5.19 -10.16 -31.53
C ASN A 16 4.14 -11.23 -31.18
N ARG A 17 2.90 -11.00 -31.67
CA ARG A 17 1.60 -11.66 -31.38
C ARG A 17 0.87 -10.89 -30.27
N ILE A 18 -0.33 -10.34 -30.44
CA ILE A 18 -1.50 -10.84 -31.16
C ILE A 18 -2.34 -9.67 -31.68
N SER A 19 -2.77 -9.77 -32.94
CA SER A 19 -3.91 -9.03 -33.49
C SER A 19 -5.16 -9.92 -33.40
N ASN A 20 -6.30 -9.29 -33.10
CA ASN A 20 -7.68 -9.77 -33.26
C ASN A 20 -8.20 -10.82 -32.27
N THR A 21 -8.89 -10.36 -31.22
CA THR A 21 -10.28 -10.79 -30.94
C THR A 21 -10.94 -9.84 -29.93
N THR A 22 -11.81 -8.98 -30.45
CA THR A 22 -12.72 -8.14 -29.68
C THR A 22 -13.93 -8.97 -29.25
N GLN A 23 -14.04 -9.29 -27.97
CA GLN A 23 -15.33 -9.54 -27.31
C GLN A 23 -15.37 -8.67 -26.05
N GLY A 24 -16.28 -7.69 -26.07
CA GLY A 24 -16.43 -6.71 -25.01
C GLY A 24 -16.93 -7.35 -23.73
N ASN A 25 -16.08 -7.38 -22.70
CA ASN A 25 -16.53 -7.50 -21.33
C ASN A 25 -17.15 -6.16 -20.92
N GLN A 26 -18.47 -6.15 -20.68
CA GLN A 26 -19.13 -5.05 -19.99
C GLN A 26 -18.67 -5.04 -18.54
N HIS A 27 -17.61 -4.27 -18.25
CA HIS A 27 -17.21 -3.96 -16.89
C HIS A 27 -18.29 -3.08 -16.25
N THR A 28 -19.15 -3.67 -15.41
CA THR A 28 -20.05 -2.89 -14.54
C THR A 28 -19.23 -2.20 -13.46
N LEU A 29 -18.88 -0.93 -13.71
CA LEU A 29 -18.39 0.01 -12.69
C LEU A 29 -19.37 0.00 -11.51
N GLN A 30 -18.86 -0.25 -10.29
CA GLN A 30 -19.67 -0.18 -9.07
C GLN A 30 -20.21 1.24 -8.92
N THR A 31 -21.52 1.41 -9.06
CA THR A 31 -22.13 2.74 -9.04
C THR A 31 -22.09 3.30 -7.61
N LYS A 32 -22.10 4.64 -7.47
CA LYS A 32 -22.13 5.31 -6.15
C LYS A 32 -23.29 4.86 -5.26
N GLN A 33 -24.35 4.27 -5.80
CA GLN A 33 -25.52 3.79 -5.05
C GLN A 33 -25.29 2.46 -4.33
N ASP A 34 -24.23 1.70 -4.66
CA ASP A 34 -24.01 0.35 -4.13
C ASP A 34 -23.02 0.28 -2.95
N VAL A 35 -22.53 1.42 -2.45
CA VAL A 35 -21.60 1.47 -1.32
C VAL A 35 -22.39 1.71 -0.03
N PRO A 36 -22.42 0.76 0.92
CA PRO A 36 -23.09 0.95 2.21
C PRO A 36 -22.54 2.17 2.95
N LYS A 37 -23.39 2.89 3.69
CA LYS A 37 -22.98 4.09 4.43
C LYS A 37 -21.95 3.74 5.50
N SER A 38 -20.83 4.47 5.53
CA SER A 38 -19.83 4.40 6.61
C SER A 38 -20.23 5.29 7.78
N HIS A 39 -19.81 4.92 8.98
CA HIS A 39 -19.94 5.75 10.18
C HIS A 39 -18.72 6.64 10.44
N ILE A 40 -17.64 6.48 9.67
CA ILE A 40 -16.38 7.19 9.82
C ILE A 40 -16.27 8.23 8.70
N SER A 41 -15.87 9.45 9.05
CA SER A 41 -15.69 10.53 8.07
C SER A 41 -14.19 10.71 7.75
N PRO A 42 -13.80 10.73 6.47
CA PRO A 42 -12.42 10.97 6.11
C PRO A 42 -12.02 12.42 6.37
N LEU A 43 -10.73 12.62 6.63
CA LEU A 43 -10.08 13.92 6.71
C LEU A 43 -8.84 13.89 5.80
N CYS A 44 -8.44 15.04 5.27
CA CYS A 44 -7.23 15.17 4.46
C CYS A 44 -6.29 16.18 5.11
N HIS A 45 -4.99 15.92 5.06
CA HIS A 45 -3.96 16.84 5.55
C HIS A 45 -4.10 18.21 4.85
N PRO A 46 -4.05 19.34 5.58
CA PRO A 46 -4.30 20.67 5.01
C PRO A 46 -3.28 21.08 3.94
N ARG A 47 -2.07 20.52 4.00
CA ARG A 47 -0.97 20.78 3.04
C ARG A 47 -0.94 19.85 1.82
N VAL A 48 -2.01 19.08 1.56
CA VAL A 48 -2.05 18.05 0.52
C VAL A 48 -1.56 18.55 -0.85
N GLU A 49 -1.98 19.74 -1.29
CA GLU A 49 -1.58 20.26 -2.60
C GLU A 49 -0.07 20.57 -2.67
N LEU A 50 0.46 21.22 -1.63
CA LEU A 50 1.89 21.59 -1.56
C LEU A 50 2.79 20.36 -1.51
N VAL A 51 2.47 19.39 -0.64
CA VAL A 51 3.29 18.19 -0.49
C VAL A 51 3.16 17.27 -1.70
N THR A 52 2.00 17.23 -2.36
CA THR A 52 1.84 16.47 -3.61
C THR A 52 2.72 17.05 -4.70
N GLN A 53 2.73 18.38 -4.88
CA GLN A 53 3.61 19.01 -5.85
C GLN A 53 5.11 18.74 -5.58
N GLU A 54 5.52 18.83 -4.32
CA GLU A 54 6.90 18.57 -3.90
C GLU A 54 7.33 17.12 -4.16
N VAL A 55 6.53 16.17 -3.67
CA VAL A 55 6.88 14.75 -3.72
C VAL A 55 6.74 14.21 -5.14
N ASP A 56 5.65 14.51 -5.84
CA ASP A 56 5.48 14.07 -7.22
C ASP A 56 6.56 14.68 -8.11
N GLY A 57 6.91 15.96 -7.91
CA GLY A 57 8.01 16.62 -8.61
C GLY A 57 9.35 15.89 -8.42
N TYR A 58 9.68 15.52 -7.18
CA TYR A 58 10.88 14.74 -6.86
C TYR A 58 10.91 13.40 -7.59
N PHE A 59 9.83 12.60 -7.54
CA PHE A 59 9.82 11.31 -8.23
C PHE A 59 9.82 11.49 -9.76
N LEU A 60 9.15 12.51 -10.31
CA LEU A 60 9.18 12.80 -11.74
C LEU A 60 10.56 13.20 -12.27
N GLU A 61 11.44 13.70 -11.40
CA GLU A 61 12.84 14.04 -11.70
C GLU A 61 13.77 12.83 -11.51
N HIS A 62 13.60 12.07 -10.41
CA HIS A 62 14.58 11.06 -10.00
C HIS A 62 14.21 9.63 -10.37
N TRP A 63 12.92 9.28 -10.45
CA TRP A 63 12.48 7.92 -10.75
C TRP A 63 12.54 7.63 -12.27
N PRO A 64 13.06 6.45 -12.68
CA PRO A 64 13.29 6.13 -14.08
C PRO A 64 12.00 5.63 -14.75
N PHE A 65 11.01 6.51 -14.89
CA PHE A 65 9.77 6.18 -15.60
C PHE A 65 10.06 5.78 -17.06
N PRO A 66 9.49 4.68 -17.58
CA PRO A 66 9.83 4.17 -18.91
C PRO A 66 9.38 5.09 -20.05
N ASN A 67 8.36 5.93 -19.81
CA ASN A 67 7.82 6.86 -20.79
C ASN A 67 6.86 7.89 -20.14
N GLU A 68 6.42 8.88 -20.92
CA GLU A 68 5.51 9.93 -20.47
C GLU A 68 4.10 9.40 -20.08
N LYS A 69 3.65 8.28 -20.64
CA LYS A 69 2.39 7.64 -20.22
C LYS A 69 2.50 7.15 -18.77
N ALA A 70 3.62 6.51 -18.41
CA ALA A 70 3.88 6.07 -17.05
C ALA A 70 4.00 7.24 -16.06
N ARG A 71 4.63 8.36 -16.46
CA ARG A 71 4.68 9.60 -15.66
C ARG A 71 3.29 10.16 -15.38
N LYS A 72 2.40 10.17 -16.38
CA LYS A 72 1.00 10.58 -16.21
C LYS A 72 0.21 9.61 -15.31
N LYS A 73 0.40 8.29 -15.48
CA LYS A 73 -0.22 7.25 -14.64
C LYS A 73 0.19 7.42 -13.17
N PHE A 74 1.45 7.73 -12.91
CA PHE A 74 1.98 8.04 -11.59
C PHE A 74 1.26 9.24 -10.93
N VAL A 75 1.22 10.39 -11.60
CA VAL A 75 0.53 11.59 -11.08
C VAL A 75 -0.96 11.32 -10.86
N ASN A 76 -1.59 10.63 -11.80
CA ASN A 76 -3.02 10.27 -11.73
C ASN A 76 -3.35 9.30 -10.58
N ALA A 77 -2.38 8.54 -10.08
CA ALA A 77 -2.58 7.67 -8.92
C ALA A 77 -2.74 8.47 -7.61
N GLY A 78 -2.09 9.64 -7.52
CA GLY A 78 -2.17 10.52 -6.35
C GLY A 78 -1.66 9.86 -5.07
N PHE A 79 -0.43 9.35 -5.07
CA PHE A 79 0.16 8.65 -3.92
C PHE A 79 0.35 9.56 -2.70
N SER A 80 0.76 10.82 -2.92
CA SER A 80 0.80 11.82 -1.84
C SER A 80 -0.60 12.11 -1.27
N ARG A 81 -1.65 12.06 -2.10
CA ARG A 81 -3.04 12.27 -1.67
C ARG A 81 -3.53 11.15 -0.76
N VAL A 82 -3.28 9.87 -1.06
CA VAL A 82 -3.65 8.78 -0.13
C VAL A 82 -2.93 8.91 1.19
N THR A 83 -1.65 9.30 1.15
CA THR A 83 -0.87 9.49 2.38
C THR A 83 -1.43 10.62 3.25
N CYS A 84 -1.86 11.72 2.64
CA CYS A 84 -2.52 12.83 3.33
C CYS A 84 -3.92 12.47 3.86
N LEU A 85 -4.58 11.48 3.27
CA LEU A 85 -5.85 10.93 3.75
C LEU A 85 -5.63 9.91 4.89
N TYR A 86 -4.52 9.17 4.88
CA TYR A 86 -4.13 8.28 5.98
C TYR A 86 -3.67 9.03 7.21
N PHE A 87 -2.89 10.09 7.04
CA PHE A 87 -2.27 10.83 8.14
C PHE A 87 -2.70 12.31 8.12
N PRO A 88 -4.00 12.61 8.20
CA PRO A 88 -4.48 13.98 8.06
C PRO A 88 -4.09 14.90 9.23
N LYS A 89 -3.66 14.30 10.34
CA LYS A 89 -3.15 14.98 11.54
C LYS A 89 -1.63 14.86 11.70
N ALA A 90 -0.91 14.43 10.67
CA ALA A 90 0.55 14.50 10.66
C ALA A 90 1.01 15.93 10.93
N LEU A 91 2.23 16.07 11.47
CA LEU A 91 2.89 17.35 11.59
C LEU A 91 3.26 17.86 10.19
N ASP A 92 3.10 19.17 9.98
CA ASP A 92 3.35 19.85 8.72
C ASP A 92 4.77 19.60 8.17
N ASP A 93 5.75 19.49 9.06
CA ASP A 93 7.16 19.27 8.75
C ASP A 93 7.52 17.79 8.64
N ARG A 94 6.57 16.86 8.85
CA ARG A 94 6.79 15.41 8.74
C ARG A 94 5.98 14.71 7.66
N ILE A 95 4.86 15.28 7.21
CA ILE A 95 3.97 14.61 6.24
C ILE A 95 4.69 14.24 4.93
N HIS A 96 5.66 15.05 4.49
CA HIS A 96 6.40 14.80 3.25
C HIS A 96 7.26 13.52 3.31
N PHE A 97 7.79 13.14 4.47
CA PHE A 97 8.52 11.87 4.63
C PHE A 97 7.58 10.68 4.41
N ALA A 98 6.39 10.73 5.00
CA ALA A 98 5.40 9.68 4.82
C ALA A 98 4.96 9.59 3.36
N CYS A 99 4.72 10.73 2.70
CA CYS A 99 4.38 10.75 1.27
C CYS A 99 5.48 10.11 0.43
N ARG A 100 6.75 10.43 0.69
CA ARG A 100 7.89 9.86 -0.04
C ARG A 100 8.02 8.35 0.18
N LEU A 101 7.88 7.88 1.43
CA LEU A 101 7.97 6.47 1.76
C LEU A 101 6.86 5.66 1.09
N LEU A 102 5.60 6.06 1.24
CA LEU A 102 4.50 5.32 0.59
C LEU A 102 4.59 5.41 -0.93
N THR A 103 5.04 6.53 -1.49
CA THR A 103 5.22 6.66 -2.94
C THR A 103 6.27 5.69 -3.49
N VAL A 104 7.45 5.58 -2.87
CA VAL A 104 8.47 4.62 -3.34
C VAL A 104 8.00 3.18 -3.15
N LEU A 105 7.27 2.87 -2.07
CA LEU A 105 6.73 1.53 -1.85
C LEU A 105 5.65 1.16 -2.88
N PHE A 106 4.77 2.08 -3.28
CA PHE A 106 3.82 1.84 -4.37
C PHE A 106 4.51 1.64 -5.73
N LEU A 107 5.58 2.37 -6.00
CA LEU A 107 6.36 2.21 -7.23
C LEU A 107 7.08 0.86 -7.27
N ILE A 108 7.61 0.40 -6.14
CA ILE A 108 8.23 -0.92 -5.99
C ILE A 108 7.15 -2.02 -6.12
N ASP A 109 6.00 -1.86 -5.46
CA ASP A 109 4.86 -2.78 -5.55
C ASP A 109 4.46 -3.05 -7.02
N ASP A 110 4.32 -2.00 -7.83
CA ASP A 110 4.03 -2.14 -9.27
C ASP A 110 5.16 -2.83 -10.06
N LEU A 111 6.43 -2.70 -9.65
CA LEU A 111 7.55 -3.37 -10.31
C LEU A 111 7.58 -4.88 -9.99
N LEU A 112 7.25 -5.26 -8.75
CA LEU A 112 7.24 -6.65 -8.31
C LEU A 112 6.20 -7.49 -9.08
N GLU A 113 5.13 -6.88 -9.60
CA GLU A 113 4.14 -7.55 -10.45
C GLU A 113 4.77 -8.16 -11.72
N TYR A 114 5.89 -7.63 -12.19
CA TYR A 114 6.59 -8.07 -13.41
C TYR A 114 7.81 -8.97 -13.13
N MET A 115 7.99 -9.42 -11.89
CA MET A 115 9.10 -10.27 -11.46
C MET A 115 8.60 -11.65 -11.01
N SER A 116 9.46 -12.65 -11.07
CA SER A 116 9.27 -13.89 -10.28
C SER A 116 9.38 -13.59 -8.78
N LEU A 117 8.93 -14.52 -7.92
CA LEU A 117 9.09 -14.34 -6.46
C LEU A 117 10.57 -14.26 -6.07
N GLU A 118 11.43 -15.04 -6.73
CA GLU A 118 12.88 -15.03 -6.48
C GLU A 118 13.52 -13.70 -6.88
N GLU A 119 13.17 -13.17 -8.06
CA GLU A 119 13.66 -11.86 -8.53
C GLU A 119 13.16 -10.72 -7.64
N GLY A 120 11.89 -10.76 -7.25
CA GLY A 120 11.29 -9.78 -6.34
C GLY A 120 11.92 -9.83 -4.94
N GLU A 121 12.17 -11.02 -4.40
CA GLU A 121 12.85 -11.19 -3.11
C GLU A 121 14.26 -10.62 -3.17
N ALA A 122 15.02 -10.93 -4.22
CA ALA A 122 16.35 -10.39 -4.43
C ALA A 122 16.35 -8.86 -4.59
N TYR A 123 15.37 -8.31 -5.31
CA TYR A 123 15.18 -6.87 -5.46
C TYR A 123 14.94 -6.19 -4.11
N ASN A 124 13.99 -6.71 -3.32
CA ASN A 124 13.66 -6.18 -2.00
C ASN A 124 14.82 -6.32 -1.02
N ALA A 125 15.47 -7.49 -0.95
CA ALA A 125 16.60 -7.76 -0.09
C ALA A 125 17.78 -6.80 -0.34
N ARG A 126 17.99 -6.39 -1.60
CA ARG A 126 19.02 -5.41 -1.98
C ARG A 126 18.77 -4.03 -1.36
N LEU A 127 17.51 -3.65 -1.12
CA LEU A 127 17.16 -2.34 -0.55
C LEU A 127 17.24 -2.32 0.98
N MET A 128 17.02 -3.44 1.67
CA MET A 128 16.94 -3.48 3.15
C MET A 128 18.19 -2.90 3.86
N PRO A 129 19.44 -3.20 3.45
CA PRO A 129 20.62 -2.59 4.07
C PRO A 129 20.71 -1.07 3.87
N LEU A 130 20.15 -0.54 2.77
CA LEU A 130 20.08 0.91 2.54
C LEU A 130 19.11 1.56 3.52
N MET A 131 17.98 0.90 3.79
CA MET A 131 17.00 1.36 4.78
C MET A 131 17.59 1.43 6.18
N ARG A 132 18.48 0.49 6.53
CA ARG A 132 19.22 0.48 7.81
C ARG A 132 20.42 1.44 7.86
N GLY A 133 20.83 2.01 6.73
CA GLY A 133 22.07 2.80 6.65
C GLY A 133 23.36 1.96 6.75
N GLU A 134 23.26 0.64 6.55
CA GLU A 134 24.38 -0.32 6.61
C GLU A 134 25.18 -0.38 5.30
N ARG A 135 24.58 0.09 4.21
CA ARG A 135 25.17 0.13 2.86
C ARG A 135 24.93 1.50 2.22
N LEU A 136 25.94 2.02 1.53
CA LEU A 136 25.79 3.20 0.69
C LEU A 136 25.09 2.84 -0.64
N PRO A 137 24.25 3.73 -1.19
CA PRO A 137 23.56 3.44 -2.44
C PRO A 137 24.52 3.57 -3.62
N ASP A 138 24.31 2.77 -4.66
CA ASP A 138 24.82 3.11 -5.97
C ASP A 138 24.04 4.32 -6.50
N ARG A 139 24.73 5.46 -6.62
CA ARG A 139 24.14 6.74 -7.07
C ARG A 139 23.71 6.72 -8.54
N SER A 140 24.10 5.70 -9.31
CA SER A 140 23.59 5.48 -10.67
C SER A 140 22.26 4.73 -10.71
N ILE A 141 21.80 4.16 -9.58
CA ILE A 141 20.58 3.37 -9.48
C ILE A 141 19.53 4.15 -8.67
N PRO A 142 18.50 4.73 -9.32
CA PRO A 142 17.49 5.57 -8.67
C PRO A 142 16.86 5.03 -7.40
N VAL A 143 16.35 3.79 -7.43
CA VAL A 143 15.67 3.22 -6.26
C VAL A 143 16.61 3.12 -5.05
N GLU A 144 17.91 2.89 -5.26
CA GLU A 144 18.85 2.80 -4.16
C GLU A 144 19.05 4.15 -3.48
N TYR A 145 19.37 5.20 -4.24
CA TYR A 145 19.65 6.49 -3.64
C TYR A 145 18.38 7.18 -3.10
N ILE A 146 17.23 7.01 -3.76
CA ILE A 146 15.94 7.49 -3.26
C ILE A 146 15.64 6.85 -1.90
N THR A 147 15.81 5.52 -1.80
CA THR A 147 15.61 4.79 -0.55
C THR A 147 16.57 5.28 0.53
N TYR A 148 17.87 5.32 0.23
CA TYR A 148 18.89 5.70 1.20
C TYR A 148 18.70 7.14 1.71
N ASP A 149 18.55 8.11 0.81
CA ASP A 149 18.45 9.52 1.18
C ASP A 149 17.16 9.80 1.98
N LEU A 150 16.06 9.12 1.63
CA LEU A 150 14.82 9.18 2.40
C LEU A 150 15.04 8.72 3.84
N TRP A 151 15.60 7.53 4.04
CA TRP A 151 15.83 7.00 5.38
C TRP A 151 16.83 7.81 6.20
N GLU A 152 17.90 8.32 5.57
CA GLU A 152 18.83 9.24 6.23
C GLU A 152 18.15 10.53 6.66
N SER A 153 17.30 11.13 5.81
CA SER A 153 16.58 12.35 6.14
C SER A 153 15.54 12.16 7.25
N MET A 154 14.85 11.00 7.28
CA MET A 154 13.94 10.64 8.37
C MET A 154 14.70 10.47 9.69
N ARG A 155 15.85 9.79 9.67
CA ARG A 155 16.73 9.64 10.85
C ARG A 155 17.29 10.97 11.35
N ALA A 156 17.65 11.86 10.44
CA ALA A 156 18.12 13.20 10.78
C ALA A 156 17.01 14.04 11.44
N HIS A 157 15.75 13.80 11.09
CA HIS A 157 14.60 14.50 11.68
C HIS A 157 14.18 13.91 13.04
N ASP A 158 14.02 12.59 13.15
CA ASP A 158 13.71 11.89 14.41
C ASP A 158 14.23 10.45 14.35
N ARG A 159 15.47 10.25 14.80
CA ARG A 159 16.16 8.96 14.70
C ARG A 159 15.38 7.82 15.34
N GLU A 160 14.93 7.98 16.57
CA GLU A 160 14.24 6.93 17.31
C GLU A 160 12.96 6.48 16.59
N MET A 161 12.11 7.42 16.20
CA MET A 161 10.86 7.09 15.51
C MET A 161 11.08 6.60 14.08
N ALA A 162 12.15 7.02 13.40
CA ALA A 162 12.51 6.51 12.09
C ALA A 162 12.95 5.04 12.16
N GLU A 163 13.82 4.69 13.12
CA GLU A 163 14.28 3.30 13.30
C GLU A 163 13.12 2.35 13.62
N ASP A 164 12.11 2.82 14.36
CA ASP A 164 10.86 2.10 14.65
C ASP A 164 10.06 1.68 13.40
N ILE A 165 10.27 2.30 12.24
CA ILE A 165 9.56 2.00 10.99
C ILE A 165 10.30 0.96 10.14
N VAL A 166 11.62 0.81 10.32
CA VAL A 166 12.48 0.00 9.45
C VAL A 166 12.02 -1.46 9.39
N GLU A 167 11.89 -2.12 10.55
CA GLU A 167 11.49 -3.54 10.56
C GLU A 167 10.05 -3.77 10.07
N PRO A 168 9.04 -2.96 10.43
CA PRO A 168 7.73 -3.04 9.79
C PRO A 168 7.75 -2.94 8.26
N VAL A 169 8.62 -2.12 7.67
CA VAL A 169 8.79 -2.04 6.20
C VAL A 169 9.39 -3.34 5.65
N ILE A 170 10.40 -3.89 6.31
CA ILE A 170 11.05 -5.14 5.89
C ILE A 170 10.07 -6.32 5.94
N VAL A 171 9.24 -6.39 6.99
CA VAL A 171 8.19 -7.41 7.10
C VAL A 171 7.21 -7.29 5.94
N PHE A 172 6.76 -6.07 5.61
CA PHE A 172 5.91 -5.80 4.45
C PHE A 172 6.57 -6.24 3.14
N MET A 173 7.81 -5.82 2.88
CA MET A 173 8.53 -6.15 1.64
C MET A 173 8.75 -7.66 1.46
N LYS A 174 8.98 -8.40 2.56
CA LYS A 174 9.08 -9.87 2.51
C LYS A 174 7.72 -10.53 2.23
N ALA A 175 6.62 -9.94 2.70
CA ALA A 175 5.28 -10.48 2.48
C ALA A 175 4.81 -10.36 1.00
N GLN A 176 5.28 -9.33 0.29
CA GLN A 176 4.98 -9.12 -1.14
C GLN A 176 5.52 -10.25 -2.03
N THR A 177 6.56 -10.95 -1.60
CA THR A 177 7.22 -12.03 -2.37
C THR A 177 7.07 -13.39 -1.68
N ASP A 178 6.21 -13.52 -0.68
CA ASP A 178 5.97 -14.77 0.04
C ASP A 178 5.24 -15.78 -0.88
N SER A 179 5.80 -16.97 -1.03
CA SER A 179 5.21 -18.10 -1.78
C SER A 179 3.77 -18.47 -1.36
N THR A 180 3.35 -18.07 -0.16
CA THR A 180 1.97 -18.23 0.33
C THR A 180 0.94 -17.57 -0.60
N ARG A 181 1.33 -16.52 -1.35
CA ARG A 181 0.50 -15.88 -2.39
C ARG A 181 0.04 -16.83 -3.49
N MET A 182 0.82 -17.88 -3.75
CA MET A 182 0.54 -18.87 -4.81
C MET A 182 -0.31 -20.04 -4.31
N LYS A 183 -0.60 -20.11 -3.00
CA LYS A 183 -1.35 -21.21 -2.41
C LYS A 183 -2.85 -20.89 -2.42
N PRO A 184 -3.73 -21.91 -2.52
CA PRO A 184 -5.14 -21.70 -2.26
C PRO A 184 -5.31 -21.34 -0.77
N LEU A 185 -5.81 -20.13 -0.50
CA LEU A 185 -6.09 -19.65 0.85
C LEU A 185 -7.60 -19.58 1.07
N GLY A 186 -8.05 -20.01 2.26
CA GLY A 186 -9.38 -19.67 2.73
C GLY A 186 -9.48 -18.23 3.21
N LEU A 187 -10.70 -17.74 3.44
CA LEU A 187 -10.95 -16.35 3.90
C LEU A 187 -10.13 -15.94 5.14
N GLY A 188 -10.06 -16.82 6.15
CA GLY A 188 -9.34 -16.56 7.40
C GLY A 188 -7.82 -16.49 7.19
N GLU A 189 -7.27 -17.49 6.51
CA GLU A 189 -5.83 -17.58 6.19
C GLU A 189 -5.39 -16.40 5.33
N TYR A 190 -6.23 -15.96 4.40
CA TYR A 190 -5.99 -14.78 3.60
C TYR A 190 -5.87 -13.53 4.45
N LEU A 191 -6.80 -13.28 5.38
CA LEU A 191 -6.78 -12.09 6.23
C LEU A 191 -5.56 -12.05 7.17
N GLU A 192 -5.08 -13.21 7.63
CA GLU A 192 -3.85 -13.32 8.42
C GLU A 192 -2.60 -13.03 7.58
N TYR A 193 -2.54 -13.58 6.37
CA TYR A 193 -1.48 -13.28 5.41
C TYR A 193 -1.46 -11.78 5.05
N ARG A 194 -2.63 -11.24 4.71
CA ARG A 194 -2.81 -9.89 4.17
C ARG A 194 -2.54 -8.79 5.20
N GLU A 195 -2.52 -9.07 6.50
CA GLU A 195 -2.06 -8.10 7.52
C GLU A 195 -0.61 -7.63 7.25
N ARG A 196 0.28 -8.57 6.92
CA ARG A 196 1.68 -8.27 6.61
C ARG A 196 1.81 -7.63 5.24
N ASP A 197 1.11 -8.18 4.26
CA ASP A 197 1.17 -7.75 2.86
C ASP A 197 0.50 -6.40 2.60
N VAL A 198 -0.53 -6.00 3.38
CA VAL A 198 -1.09 -4.63 3.33
C VAL A 198 -0.22 -3.61 4.06
N GLY A 199 0.77 -4.09 4.83
CA GLY A 199 1.70 -3.23 5.57
C GLY A 199 1.07 -2.55 6.80
N LYS A 200 0.15 -3.20 7.53
CA LYS A 200 -0.52 -2.58 8.69
C LYS A 200 0.46 -2.08 9.76
N ALA A 201 1.49 -2.88 10.06
CA ALA A 201 2.53 -2.51 11.03
C ALA A 201 3.31 -1.28 10.55
N LEU A 202 3.66 -1.24 9.26
CA LEU A 202 4.30 -0.09 8.59
C LEU A 202 3.42 1.16 8.73
N LEU A 203 2.14 1.08 8.37
CA LEU A 203 1.22 2.22 8.44
C LEU A 203 1.02 2.72 9.87
N GLY A 204 0.99 1.82 10.86
CA GLY A 204 0.95 2.18 12.28
C GLY A 204 2.20 2.92 12.75
N ALA A 205 3.40 2.42 12.41
CA ALA A 205 4.66 3.06 12.75
C ALA A 205 4.84 4.41 12.03
N LEU A 206 4.50 4.48 10.73
CA LEU A 206 4.60 5.70 9.94
C LEU A 206 3.61 6.78 10.39
N MET A 207 2.40 6.39 10.80
CA MET A 207 1.45 7.29 11.44
C MET A 207 2.03 7.88 12.73
N ARG A 208 2.61 7.04 13.60
CA ARG A 208 3.26 7.52 14.84
C ARG A 208 4.37 8.51 14.53
N PHE A 209 5.28 8.18 13.63
CA PHE A 209 6.36 9.07 13.20
C PHE A 209 5.83 10.41 12.69
N SER A 210 4.90 10.37 11.74
CA SER A 210 4.38 11.58 11.07
C SER A 210 3.63 12.50 12.04
N MET A 211 2.97 11.95 13.06
CA MET A 211 2.24 12.70 14.08
C MET A 211 3.06 13.00 15.34
N GLY A 212 4.30 12.48 15.45
CA GLY A 212 5.10 12.58 16.67
C GLY A 212 4.50 11.84 17.88
N LEU A 213 3.72 10.78 17.66
CA LEU A 213 3.08 10.01 18.72
C LEU A 213 4.04 8.99 19.33
N ARG A 214 4.56 9.30 20.53
CA ARG A 214 5.35 8.37 21.33
C ARG A 214 4.41 7.53 22.19
N ILE A 215 4.37 6.23 21.91
CA ILE A 215 3.54 5.23 22.57
C ILE A 215 4.46 4.07 22.91
N SER A 216 4.45 3.64 24.17
CA SER A 216 5.33 2.55 24.60
C SER A 216 4.91 1.21 23.96
N PRO A 217 5.82 0.23 23.83
CA PRO A 217 5.48 -1.10 23.34
C PRO A 217 4.32 -1.75 24.11
N SER A 218 4.27 -1.60 25.44
CA SER A 218 3.17 -2.13 26.26
C SER A 218 1.81 -1.47 25.99
N GLU A 219 1.81 -0.18 25.66
CA GLU A 219 0.58 0.51 25.27
C GLU A 219 0.14 0.09 23.86
N LEU A 220 1.09 -0.08 22.92
CA LEU A 220 0.80 -0.61 21.58
C LEU A 220 0.21 -2.02 21.63
N GLU A 221 0.72 -2.90 22.50
CA GLU A 221 0.12 -4.23 22.72
C GLU A 221 -1.33 -4.14 23.20
N THR A 222 -1.68 -3.08 23.94
CA THR A 222 -3.07 -2.85 24.34
C THR A 222 -3.93 -2.50 23.13
N ALA A 223 -3.40 -1.74 22.15
CA ALA A 223 -4.10 -1.34 20.93
C ALA A 223 -4.22 -2.45 19.86
N ARG A 224 -3.56 -3.61 20.05
CA ARG A 224 -3.50 -4.70 19.08
C ARG A 224 -4.87 -5.13 18.52
N PRO A 225 -5.96 -5.27 19.32
CA PRO A 225 -7.28 -5.60 18.78
C PRO A 225 -7.83 -4.54 17.80
N ALA A 226 -7.54 -3.26 18.04
CA ALA A 226 -7.90 -2.16 17.16
C ALA A 226 -7.06 -2.19 15.87
N ASP A 227 -5.76 -2.48 15.98
CA ASP A 227 -4.88 -2.66 14.83
C ASP A 227 -5.34 -3.79 13.90
N MET A 228 -5.67 -4.96 14.47
CA MET A 228 -6.18 -6.10 13.71
C MET A 228 -7.50 -5.80 12.99
N THR A 229 -8.40 -5.08 13.65
CA THR A 229 -9.68 -4.68 13.07
C THR A 229 -9.49 -3.69 11.92
N CYS A 230 -8.63 -2.68 12.13
CA CYS A 230 -8.23 -1.72 11.10
C CYS A 230 -7.55 -2.42 9.91
N SER A 231 -6.67 -3.39 10.15
CA SER A 231 -6.00 -4.15 9.09
C SER A 231 -6.99 -4.82 8.15
N LYS A 232 -7.96 -5.56 8.70
CA LYS A 232 -8.97 -6.26 7.90
C LYS A 232 -9.76 -5.29 7.02
N HIS A 233 -10.19 -4.16 7.59
CA HIS A 233 -10.89 -3.12 6.85
C HIS A 233 -10.03 -2.55 5.71
N LEU A 234 -8.78 -2.16 6.00
CA LEU A 234 -7.85 -1.61 5.00
C LEU A 234 -7.63 -2.59 3.85
N SER A 235 -7.32 -3.85 4.17
CA SER A 235 -7.09 -4.91 3.19
C SER A 235 -8.30 -5.11 2.28
N VAL A 236 -9.48 -5.31 2.85
CA VAL A 236 -10.67 -5.65 2.07
C VAL A 236 -11.18 -4.47 1.25
N ILE A 237 -11.13 -3.24 1.78
CA ILE A 237 -11.45 -2.05 0.98
C ILE A 237 -10.48 -1.90 -0.19
N ASN A 238 -9.19 -2.15 0.03
CA ASN A 238 -8.22 -2.12 -1.05
C ASN A 238 -8.58 -3.15 -2.12
N ASP A 239 -8.74 -4.41 -1.74
CA ASP A 239 -9.05 -5.53 -2.63
C ASP A 239 -10.31 -5.30 -3.47
N ILE A 240 -11.37 -4.71 -2.87
CA ILE A 240 -12.61 -4.41 -3.58
C ILE A 240 -12.38 -3.45 -4.76
N TRP A 241 -11.61 -2.40 -4.54
CA TRP A 241 -11.36 -1.35 -5.53
C TRP A 241 -10.21 -1.68 -6.47
N SER A 242 -9.19 -2.40 -5.99
CA SER A 242 -8.04 -2.82 -6.80
C SER A 242 -8.33 -4.05 -7.66
N TYR A 243 -9.40 -4.81 -7.39
CA TYR A 243 -9.71 -6.07 -8.08
C TYR A 243 -9.55 -6.01 -9.60
N ASP A 244 -10.12 -4.99 -10.26
CA ASP A 244 -10.09 -4.92 -11.73
C ASP A 244 -8.67 -4.60 -12.26
N LYS A 245 -7.87 -3.85 -11.48
CA LYS A 245 -6.45 -3.62 -11.76
C LYS A 245 -5.65 -4.92 -11.59
N GLU A 246 -5.82 -5.61 -10.47
CA GLU A 246 -5.09 -6.84 -10.15
C GLU A 246 -5.48 -8.00 -11.08
N LEU A 247 -6.75 -8.07 -11.49
CA LEU A 247 -7.20 -9.05 -12.48
C LEU A 247 -6.52 -8.82 -13.83
N LEU A 248 -6.43 -7.57 -14.28
CA LEU A 248 -5.68 -7.23 -15.50
C LEU A 248 -4.20 -7.60 -15.35
N THR A 249 -3.55 -7.21 -14.24
CA THR A 249 -2.15 -7.56 -13.94
C THR A 249 -1.95 -9.07 -14.04
N SER A 250 -2.83 -9.89 -13.46
CA SER A 250 -2.73 -11.36 -13.48
C SER A 250 -2.80 -11.99 -14.88
N GLN A 251 -3.29 -11.25 -15.87
CA GLN A 251 -3.40 -11.69 -17.27
C GLN A 251 -2.21 -11.21 -18.12
N THR A 252 -1.51 -10.16 -17.70
CA THR A 252 -0.51 -9.45 -18.52
C THR A 252 0.90 -9.42 -17.93
N ALA A 253 1.05 -9.58 -16.61
CA ALA A 253 2.33 -9.47 -15.91
C ALA A 253 2.97 -10.87 -15.67
N HIS A 254 3.97 -10.96 -14.78
CA HIS A 254 4.62 -12.23 -14.51
C HIS A 254 3.66 -13.18 -13.77
N GLU A 255 3.70 -14.49 -14.07
CA GLU A 255 2.73 -15.46 -13.53
C GLU A 255 2.76 -15.59 -12.00
N GLU A 256 3.92 -15.32 -11.41
CA GLU A 256 4.10 -15.33 -9.95
C GLU A 256 3.85 -13.95 -9.31
N GLY A 257 4.62 -12.92 -9.68
CA GLY A 257 4.48 -11.57 -9.09
C GLY A 257 3.12 -10.93 -9.37
N GLY A 258 2.54 -11.19 -10.54
CA GLY A 258 1.21 -10.71 -10.93
C GLY A 258 0.05 -11.61 -10.50
N ALA A 259 0.29 -12.69 -9.75
CA ALA A 259 -0.76 -13.63 -9.36
C ALA A 259 -1.92 -12.94 -8.60
N LEU A 260 -3.15 -13.32 -8.94
CA LEU A 260 -4.35 -12.75 -8.32
C LEU A 260 -4.58 -13.30 -6.91
N CYS A 261 -3.96 -12.65 -5.91
CA CYS A 261 -4.12 -12.93 -4.49
C CYS A 261 -5.06 -11.90 -3.83
N ASN A 262 -6.37 -12.02 -4.09
CA ASN A 262 -7.38 -11.01 -3.72
C ASN A 262 -8.62 -11.65 -3.07
N ILE A 263 -9.09 -11.08 -1.95
CA ILE A 263 -10.20 -11.66 -1.18
C ILE A 263 -11.52 -11.71 -1.95
N VAL A 264 -11.72 -10.82 -2.92
CA VAL A 264 -12.91 -10.82 -3.78
C VAL A 264 -12.94 -12.09 -4.63
N ALA A 265 -11.80 -12.50 -5.19
CA ALA A 265 -11.68 -13.74 -5.96
C ALA A 265 -11.90 -14.97 -5.08
N ILE A 266 -11.33 -14.96 -3.87
CA ILE A 266 -11.46 -16.05 -2.90
C ILE A 266 -12.92 -16.23 -2.51
N LEU A 267 -13.59 -15.17 -2.04
CA LEU A 267 -15.00 -15.26 -1.62
C LEU A 267 -15.93 -15.61 -2.78
N ALA A 268 -15.70 -15.05 -3.98
CA ALA A 268 -16.48 -15.38 -5.15
C ALA A 268 -16.43 -16.89 -5.46
N LYS A 269 -15.25 -17.49 -5.35
CA LYS A 269 -15.05 -18.92 -5.56
C LYS A 269 -15.65 -19.77 -4.44
N GLU A 270 -15.36 -19.45 -3.18
CA GLU A 270 -15.79 -20.26 -2.03
C GLU A 270 -17.31 -20.26 -1.82
N ALA A 271 -17.97 -19.14 -2.09
CA ALA A 271 -19.41 -18.98 -1.90
C ALA A 271 -20.22 -19.10 -3.20
N GLU A 272 -19.58 -19.48 -4.32
CA GLU A 272 -20.20 -19.57 -5.65
C GLU A 272 -20.94 -18.27 -6.06
N LEU A 273 -20.33 -17.14 -5.74
CA LEU A 273 -20.87 -15.80 -6.02
C LEU A 273 -20.24 -15.18 -7.26
N SER A 274 -21.00 -14.31 -7.93
CA SER A 274 -20.39 -13.41 -8.91
C SER A 274 -19.47 -12.39 -8.21
N VAL A 275 -18.45 -11.89 -8.92
CA VAL A 275 -17.54 -10.85 -8.41
C VAL A 275 -18.29 -9.64 -7.84
N PRO A 276 -19.32 -9.05 -8.50
CA PRO A 276 -20.09 -7.96 -7.91
C PRO A 276 -20.82 -8.35 -6.62
N ALA A 277 -21.29 -9.60 -6.50
CA ALA A 277 -21.93 -10.09 -5.28
C ALA A 277 -20.91 -10.26 -4.14
N ALA A 278 -19.74 -10.83 -4.41
CA ALA A 278 -18.65 -10.94 -3.45
C ALA A 278 -18.21 -9.55 -2.93
N LYS A 279 -18.03 -8.56 -3.82
CA LYS A 279 -17.72 -7.17 -3.43
C LYS A 279 -18.78 -6.58 -2.48
N ARG A 280 -20.08 -6.82 -2.73
CA ARG A 280 -21.16 -6.35 -1.85
C ARG A 280 -21.14 -7.00 -0.47
N VAL A 281 -20.88 -8.31 -0.39
CA VAL A 281 -20.76 -9.04 0.88
C VAL A 281 -19.57 -8.50 1.68
N LEU A 282 -18.41 -8.38 1.04
CA LEU A 282 -17.19 -7.84 1.67
C LEU A 282 -17.36 -6.40 2.16
N TYR A 283 -18.09 -5.57 1.41
CA TYR A 283 -18.46 -4.23 1.88
C TYR A 283 -19.30 -4.24 3.15
N GLY A 284 -20.26 -5.17 3.25
CA GLY A 284 -21.02 -5.39 4.47
C GLY A 284 -20.09 -5.72 5.65
N MET A 285 -19.15 -6.64 5.44
CA MET A 285 -18.14 -6.99 6.45
C MET A 285 -17.27 -5.81 6.86
N CYS A 286 -16.87 -4.93 5.93
CA CYS A 286 -16.15 -3.71 6.27
C CYS A 286 -16.94 -2.79 7.21
N ARG A 287 -18.25 -2.66 7.03
CA ARG A 287 -19.09 -1.87 7.95
C ARG A 287 -19.20 -2.52 9.33
N GLU A 288 -19.28 -3.86 9.39
CA GLU A 288 -19.21 -4.57 10.67
C GLU A 288 -17.86 -4.37 11.38
N TRP A 289 -16.75 -4.29 10.63
CA TRP A 289 -15.45 -3.94 11.23
C TRP A 289 -15.38 -2.49 11.71
N GLU A 290 -16.08 -1.53 11.11
CA GLU A 290 -16.18 -0.17 11.65
C GLU A 290 -16.94 -0.14 12.99
N VAL A 291 -18.02 -0.93 13.11
CA VAL A 291 -18.75 -1.08 14.38
C VAL A 291 -17.85 -1.75 15.42
N ARG A 292 -17.21 -2.87 15.07
CA ARG A 292 -16.28 -3.56 15.96
C ARG A 292 -15.10 -2.68 16.36
N TYR A 293 -14.60 -1.84 15.45
CA TYR A 293 -13.50 -0.91 15.71
C TYR A 293 -13.84 0.06 16.84
N ARG A 294 -15.09 0.55 16.87
CA ARG A 294 -15.56 1.44 17.95
C ARG A 294 -15.57 0.72 19.29
N GLU A 295 -16.11 -0.49 19.33
CA GLU A 295 -16.16 -1.32 20.55
C GLU A 295 -14.76 -1.60 21.09
N VAL A 296 -13.85 -2.09 20.24
CA VAL A 296 -12.47 -2.37 20.68
C VAL A 296 -11.74 -1.10 21.08
N SER A 297 -12.04 0.05 20.45
CA SER A 297 -11.46 1.33 20.86
C SER A 297 -11.90 1.72 22.27
N GLU A 298 -13.16 1.49 22.63
CA GLU A 298 -13.67 1.67 24.00
C GLU A 298 -13.00 0.70 24.98
N GLU A 299 -12.84 -0.58 24.60
CA GLU A 299 -12.13 -1.60 25.39
C GLU A 299 -10.65 -1.22 25.63
N VAL A 300 -9.97 -0.70 24.61
CA VAL A 300 -8.58 -0.20 24.69
C VAL A 300 -8.49 0.98 25.64
N LEU A 301 -9.38 1.98 25.48
CA LEU A 301 -9.38 3.18 26.32
C LEU A 301 -9.78 2.89 27.78
N ALA A 302 -10.54 1.83 28.05
CA ALA A 302 -10.78 1.38 29.41
C ALA A 302 -9.50 0.89 30.11
N ARG A 303 -8.52 0.39 29.35
CA ARG A 303 -7.24 -0.15 29.86
C ARG A 303 -6.08 0.86 29.78
N CYS A 304 -6.05 1.68 28.73
CA CYS A 304 -5.00 2.65 28.45
C CYS A 304 -5.62 3.92 27.84
N ASN A 305 -5.84 4.95 28.66
CA ASN A 305 -6.48 6.20 28.23
C ASN A 305 -5.52 7.40 28.20
N THR A 306 -4.39 7.27 27.51
CA THR A 306 -3.45 8.38 27.34
C THR A 306 -3.86 9.29 26.17
N PRO A 307 -3.46 10.58 26.16
CA PRO A 307 -3.69 11.44 25.00
C PRO A 307 -3.11 10.87 23.71
N ALA A 308 -1.94 10.23 23.78
CA ALA A 308 -1.29 9.58 22.64
C ALA A 308 -2.11 8.37 22.14
N MET A 309 -2.63 7.53 23.04
CA MET A 309 -3.50 6.41 22.66
C MET A 309 -4.80 6.88 22.00
N ARG A 310 -5.45 7.92 22.52
CA ARG A 310 -6.64 8.52 21.87
C ARG A 310 -6.34 9.03 20.47
N ALA A 311 -5.19 9.70 20.29
CA ALA A 311 -4.75 10.19 18.99
C ALA A 311 -4.42 9.04 18.02
N TYR A 312 -3.83 7.95 18.53
CA TYR A 312 -3.51 6.75 17.75
C TYR A 312 -4.77 6.06 17.22
N LEU A 313 -5.75 5.80 18.09
CA LEU A 313 -7.01 5.17 17.69
C LEU A 313 -7.76 6.04 16.67
N GLN A 314 -7.85 7.35 16.90
CA GLN A 314 -8.43 8.26 15.92
C GLN A 314 -7.64 8.27 14.59
N GLY A 315 -6.32 8.14 14.65
CA GLY A 315 -5.48 8.00 13.47
C GLY A 315 -5.82 6.75 12.64
N LEU A 316 -6.10 5.62 13.28
CA LEU A 316 -6.54 4.40 12.59
C LEU A 316 -7.92 4.56 11.92
N GLU A 317 -8.84 5.32 12.52
CA GLU A 317 -10.12 5.69 11.88
C GLU A 317 -9.89 6.49 10.58
N PHE A 318 -8.94 7.43 10.62
CA PHE A 318 -8.57 8.19 9.42
C PHE A 318 -7.91 7.32 8.36
N GLN A 319 -7.09 6.34 8.74
CA GLN A 319 -6.56 5.37 7.77
C GLN A 319 -7.68 4.60 7.07
N MET A 320 -8.64 4.04 7.81
CA MET A 320 -9.76 3.28 7.23
C MET A 320 -10.62 4.14 6.28
N SER A 321 -11.05 5.32 6.75
CA SER A 321 -11.91 6.21 5.96
C SER A 321 -11.16 6.89 4.80
N GLY A 322 -9.90 7.25 5.01
CA GLY A 322 -9.02 7.80 4.00
C GLY A 322 -8.69 6.79 2.89
N ASN A 323 -8.47 5.52 3.25
CA ASN A 323 -8.28 4.41 2.31
C ASN A 323 -9.46 4.29 1.37
N GLU A 324 -10.66 4.23 1.94
CA GLU A 324 -11.87 4.08 1.17
C GLU A 324 -12.08 5.29 0.25
N LEU A 325 -11.93 6.52 0.77
CA LEU A 325 -12.10 7.71 -0.06
C LEU A 325 -11.10 7.74 -1.24
N TRP A 326 -9.82 7.44 -0.99
CA TRP A 326 -8.83 7.40 -2.06
C TRP A 326 -9.14 6.28 -3.05
N SER A 327 -9.38 5.06 -2.57
CA SER A 327 -9.64 3.89 -3.41
C SER A 327 -10.84 4.09 -4.34
N ARG A 328 -11.87 4.81 -3.86
CA ARG A 328 -13.05 5.21 -4.62
C ARG A 328 -12.83 6.27 -5.69
N THR A 329 -11.70 6.98 -5.64
CA THR A 329 -11.48 8.20 -6.44
C THR A 329 -10.19 8.19 -7.24
N THR A 330 -9.24 7.30 -6.94
CA THR A 330 -7.97 7.22 -7.65
C THR A 330 -8.14 6.66 -9.06
N LEU A 331 -7.48 7.28 -10.04
CA LEU A 331 -7.44 6.74 -11.39
C LEU A 331 -6.60 5.46 -11.49
N ARG A 332 -5.78 5.15 -10.47
CA ARG A 332 -5.07 3.87 -10.34
C ARG A 332 -6.03 2.68 -10.41
N TYR A 333 -7.22 2.81 -9.81
CA TYR A 333 -8.23 1.75 -9.76
C TYR A 333 -9.38 1.98 -10.74
N LEU A 334 -9.76 3.24 -10.99
CA LEU A 334 -10.91 3.55 -11.85
C LEU A 334 -10.59 3.52 -13.35
N ALA A 335 -9.31 3.60 -13.72
CA ALA A 335 -8.85 3.53 -15.10
C ALA A 335 -7.64 2.59 -15.22
N PRO A 336 -7.82 1.28 -14.93
CA PRO A 336 -6.74 0.32 -15.05
C PRO A 336 -6.28 0.26 -16.51
N SER A 337 -4.97 0.37 -16.71
CA SER A 337 -4.36 0.25 -18.03
C SER A 337 -3.01 -0.44 -17.92
N GLU A 338 -2.67 -1.24 -18.93
CA GLU A 338 -1.30 -1.73 -19.15
C GLU A 338 -0.28 -0.58 -19.10
#